data_AF-I3Z2C6-F1
#
_entry.id   AF-I3Z2C6-F1
#
_cell.length_a   1.000
_cell.length_b   1.000
_cell.length_c   1.000
_cell.angle_alpha   90.00
_cell.angle_beta   90.00
_cell.angle_gamma   90.00
#
_symmetry.space_group_name_H-M   'P 1'
#
loop_
_entity.id
_entity.type
_entity.pdbx_description
1 polymer ?
#
loop_
_entity_poly.entity_id
_entity_poly.type
_entity_poly.pdbx_seq_one_letter_code
_entity_poly.pdbx_strand_id
1 'polypeptide(L)' 'MNHDIISQTLRTYFVEKGKTIKVIQRYLRMKYRLVMDEKLLEKRLQNLSMN' A
#
# COMPACT_ATOMS: atom_id res chain seq x y z
N MET A 1 2.48 10.65 15.97
CA MET A 1 2.31 9.38 15.24
C MET A 1 1.66 9.66 13.89
N ASN A 2 2.45 10.04 12.89
CA ASN A 2 1.93 10.17 11.52
C ASN A 2 1.90 8.78 10.91
N HIS A 3 0.72 8.16 10.88
CA HIS A 3 0.54 6.92 10.12
C HIS A 3 0.64 7.27 8.65
N ASP A 4 1.74 6.86 8.01
CA ASP A 4 1.91 6.94 6.56
C ASP A 4 0.72 6.27 5.87
N ILE A 5 -0.07 7.06 5.13
CA ILE A 5 -1.29 6.61 4.43
C ILE A 5 -1.01 5.41 3.54
N ILE A 6 0.19 5.36 2.93
CA ILE A 6 0.60 4.24 2.09
C ILE A 6 0.75 2.98 2.93
N SER A 7 1.51 3.05 4.03
CA SER A 7 1.69 1.93 4.96
C SER A 7 0.37 1.44 5.55
N GLN A 8 -0.52 2.36 5.96
CA GLN A 8 -1.84 1.99 6.46
C GLN A 8 -2.70 1.31 5.39
N THR A 9 -2.67 1.82 4.16
CA THR A 9 -3.40 1.23 3.03
C THR A 9 -2.86 -0.16 2.71
N LEU A 10 -1.53 -0.33 2.66
CA LEU A 10 -0.91 -1.62 2.40
C LEU A 10 -1.27 -2.63 3.50
N ARG A 11 -1.20 -2.25 4.78
CA ARG A 11 -1.61 -3.13 5.89
C ARG A 11 -3.08 -3.55 5.76
N THR A 12 -3.98 -2.58 5.62
CA THR A 12 -5.43 -2.84 5.61
C THR A 12 -5.85 -3.66 4.39
N TYR A 13 -5.32 -3.37 3.21
CA TYR A 13 -5.83 -3.97 1.98
C TYR A 13 -5.00 -5.15 1.52
N PHE A 14 -3.67 -5.12 1.64
CA PHE A 14 -2.82 -6.25 1.26
C PHE A 14 -2.82 -7.31 2.35
N VAL A 15 -2.41 -6.95 3.58
CA VAL A 15 -2.17 -7.90 4.67
C VAL A 15 -3.49 -8.43 5.23
N GLU A 16 -4.40 -7.55 5.63
CA GLU A 16 -5.64 -7.96 6.30
C GLU A 16 -6.72 -8.48 5.34
N LYS A 17 -6.78 -7.97 4.10
CA LYS A 17 -7.85 -8.26 3.13
C LYS A 17 -7.41 -9.06 1.91
N GLY A 18 -6.12 -9.41 1.79
CA GLY A 18 -5.59 -10.20 0.69
C GLY A 18 -5.77 -9.57 -0.70
N LYS A 19 -5.82 -8.23 -0.80
CA LYS A 19 -5.93 -7.54 -2.09
C LYS A 19 -4.58 -7.51 -2.81
N THR A 20 -4.64 -7.47 -4.13
CA THR A 20 -3.45 -7.37 -4.97
C THR A 20 -2.90 -5.94 -5.01
N ILE A 21 -1.61 -5.81 -5.33
CA ILE A 21 -0.93 -4.51 -5.42
C ILE A 21 -1.60 -3.59 -6.44
N LYS A 22 -2.04 -4.12 -7.58
CA LYS A 22 -2.77 -3.35 -8.61
C LYS A 22 -4.05 -2.70 -8.08
N VAL A 23 -4.80 -3.40 -7.24
CA VAL A 23 -6.01 -2.85 -6.61
C VAL A 23 -5.65 -1.72 -5.65
N ILE A 24 -4.59 -1.90 -4.88
CA ILE A 24 -4.10 -0.90 -3.93
C ILE A 24 -3.57 0.34 -4.64
N GLN A 25 -2.80 0.16 -5.70
CA GLN A 25 -2.28 1.24 -6.54
C GLN A 25 -3.42 2.06 -7.15
N ARG A 26 -4.47 1.40 -7.68
CA ARG A 26 -5.67 2.07 -8.18
C ARG A 26 -6.38 2.85 -7.07
N TYR A 27 -6.50 2.28 -5.87
CA TYR A 27 -7.14 2.95 -4.73
C TYR A 27 -6.36 4.18 -4.28
N LEU A 28 -5.03 4.09 -4.16
CA LEU A 28 -4.16 5.22 -3.83
C LEU A 28 -4.30 6.36 -4.85
N ARG A 29 -4.35 6.01 -6.15
CA ARG A 29 -4.58 6.98 -7.22
C ARG A 29 -5.95 7.64 -7.14
N MET A 30 -7.02 6.85 -6.95
CA MET A 30 -8.39 7.38 -6.99
C MET A 30 -8.75 8.17 -5.73
N LYS A 31 -8.40 7.65 -4.55
CA LYS A 31 -8.81 8.25 -3.27
C LYS A 31 -7.87 9.38 -2.83
N TYR A 32 -6.56 9.18 -3.00
CA TYR A 32 -5.55 10.09 -2.46
C TYR A 32 -4.77 10.84 -3.54
N ARG A 33 -5.08 10.62 -4.83
CA ARG A 33 -4.34 11.18 -5.98
C ARG A 33 -2.84 10.84 -5.96
N LEU A 34 -2.48 9.74 -5.30
CA LEU A 34 -1.10 9.26 -5.19
C LEU A 34 -0.81 8.27 -6.30
N VAL A 35 0.05 8.67 -7.24
CA VAL A 35 0.58 7.78 -8.28
C VAL A 35 1.87 7.15 -7.74
N MET A 36 1.84 5.84 -7.58
CA MET A 36 2.95 5.06 -7.02
C MET A 36 3.41 4.03 -8.03
N ASP A 37 4.72 3.83 -8.14
CA ASP A 37 5.30 2.70 -8.87
C ASP A 37 4.96 1.40 -8.13
N GLU A 38 4.60 0.36 -8.89
CA GLU A 38 4.33 -0.98 -8.37
C GLU A 38 5.56 -1.53 -7.61
N LYS A 39 6.77 -1.36 -8.14
CA LYS A 39 8.02 -1.78 -7.46
C LYS A 39 8.25 -1.08 -6.13
N LEU A 40 7.84 0.19 -6.03
CA LEU A 40 7.94 0.95 -4.79
C LEU A 40 6.95 0.44 -3.74
N LEU A 41 5.74 0.07 -4.15
CA LEU A 41 4.74 -0.56 -3.27
C LEU A 41 5.20 -1.94 -2.80
N GLU A 42 5.80 -2.75 -3.69
CA GLU A 42 6.40 -4.05 -3.35
C GLU A 42 7.49 -3.91 -2.29
N LYS A 43 8.43 -2.98 -2.49
CA LYS A 43 9.50 -2.72 -1.51
C LYS A 43 8.94 -2.31 -0.14
N ARG A 44 7.87 -1.50 -0.13
CA ARG A 44 7.19 -1.10 1.11
C ARG A 44 6.48 -2.28 1.79
N LEU A 45 5.90 -3.19 1.01
CA LEU A 45 5.31 -4.42 1.55
C LEU A 45 6.34 -5.32 2.21
N GLN A 46 7.52 -5.49 1.59
CA GLN A 46 8.62 -6.25 2.19
C GLN A 46 9.04 -5.67 3.55
N ASN A 47 9.09 -4.34 3.66
CA ASN A 47 9.39 -3.68 4.93
C ASN A 47 8.27 -3.85 5.98
N LEU A 48 7.02 -4.05 5.55
CA LEU A 48 5.89 -4.29 6.46
C LEU A 48 5.84 -5.74 6.96
N SER A 49 6.36 -6.71 6.19
CA SER A 49 6.41 -8.12 6.61
C SER A 49 7.61 -8.47 7.50
N MET A 50 8.65 -7.63 7.50
CA MET A 50 9.84 -7.82 8.34
C MET A 50 9.71 -7.24 9.75
N ASN A 51 8.56 -6.63 10.06
CA ASN A 51 8.17 -6.11 11.39
C ASN A 51 6.97 -6.88 11.92
#